data_AF-A0A2V5KL24-F1
#
_entry.id   AF-A0A2V5KL24-F1
#
_cell.length_a   1.000
_cell.length_b   1.000
_cell.length_c   1.000
_cell.angle_alpha   90.00
_cell.angle_beta   90.00
_cell.angle_gamma   90.00
#
_symmetry.space_group_name_H-M   'P 1'
#
loop_
_entity.id
_entity.type
_entity.pdbx_description
1 polymer ?
#
loop_
_entity_poly.entity_id
_entity_poly.type
_entity_poly.pdbx_seq_one_letter_code
_entity_poly.pdbx_strand_id
1 'polypeptide(L)'
;AFALAPVTNAAPTPGGIPTTSATANLQASDEGENLPVISIHSAGNVLRGKTGSFVLEMKPALAFSAMYVNFKVSGTAVAGVDYVAFASPAYIGQSGYATILVKTLRDPRASSSGKAYSVVVTLQPGAGYSLGSVTGGARSATIWIKPGAAASDW
;
A
#
# COMPACT_ATOMS: atom_id res chain seq x y z
N ALA A 1 48.79 17.10 47.50
CA ALA A 1 47.61 16.88 48.36
C ALA A 1 46.37 17.27 47.59
N PHE A 2 45.54 16.31 47.20
CA PHE A 2 44.16 16.52 46.77
C PHE A 2 43.37 15.31 47.29
N ALA A 3 42.58 15.54 48.34
CA ALA A 3 41.69 14.55 48.91
C ALA A 3 40.36 14.58 48.13
N LEU A 4 39.84 13.41 47.76
CA LEU A 4 38.49 13.25 47.21
C LEU A 4 37.54 12.83 48.34
N ALA A 5 36.48 13.61 48.56
CA ALA A 5 35.35 13.20 49.39
C ALA A 5 34.39 12.30 48.59
N PRO A 6 33.73 11.30 49.19
CA PRO A 6 32.80 10.42 48.48
C PRO A 6 31.37 10.96 48.54
N VAL A 7 30.64 10.89 47.42
CA VAL A 7 29.17 10.98 47.40
C VAL A 7 28.56 9.98 46.41
N THR A 8 28.04 8.90 47.02
CA THR A 8 26.74 8.23 46.79
C THR A 8 26.26 7.81 45.39
N ASN A 9 26.12 6.47 45.26
CA ASN A 9 25.08 5.69 44.57
C ASN A 9 24.55 6.17 43.20
N ALA A 10 25.07 5.54 42.15
CA ALA A 10 24.24 5.07 41.04
C ALA A 10 24.55 3.57 40.82
N ALA A 11 23.53 2.72 40.98
CA ALA A 11 23.65 1.29 40.74
C ALA A 11 23.79 1.03 39.23
N PRO A 12 24.85 0.34 38.77
CA PRO A 12 24.95 -0.03 37.37
C PRO A 12 24.09 -1.28 37.11
N THR A 13 23.14 -1.19 36.19
CA THR A 13 22.67 -2.37 35.45
C THR A 13 22.73 -2.13 33.94
N PRO A 14 23.84 -2.51 33.29
CA PRO A 14 23.87 -2.78 31.86
C PRO A 14 24.12 -4.28 31.65
N GLY A 15 23.05 -5.06 31.57
CA GLY A 15 23.07 -6.48 31.25
C GLY A 15 22.29 -6.75 29.96
N GLY A 16 22.86 -6.38 28.83
CA GLY A 16 22.36 -6.81 27.53
C GLY A 16 22.63 -8.30 27.31
N ILE A 17 21.61 -9.03 26.87
CA ILE A 17 21.76 -10.25 26.07
C ILE A 17 20.82 -10.08 24.88
N PRO A 18 21.28 -10.14 23.61
CA PRO A 18 20.39 -10.12 22.48
C PRO A 18 19.87 -11.55 22.26
N THR A 19 18.65 -11.83 22.70
CA THR A 19 17.92 -13.02 22.21
C THR A 19 16.99 -12.58 21.09
N THR A 20 17.34 -12.98 19.87
CA THR A 20 16.56 -12.80 18.65
C THR A 20 15.17 -13.43 18.79
N SER A 21 14.16 -12.61 19.00
CA SER A 21 12.79 -12.88 18.58
C SER A 21 12.16 -11.54 18.24
N ALA A 22 12.27 -11.13 16.98
CA ALA A 22 11.66 -9.91 16.49
C ALA A 22 10.16 -10.10 16.29
N THR A 23 9.42 -10.28 17.38
CA THR A 23 8.04 -9.78 17.45
C THR A 23 8.15 -8.34 17.93
N ALA A 24 8.14 -7.40 16.99
CA ALA A 24 7.96 -5.99 17.28
C ALA A 24 6.56 -5.78 17.86
N ASN A 25 6.41 -6.00 19.17
CA ASN A 25 5.30 -5.43 19.90
C ASN A 25 5.62 -3.95 20.03
N LEU A 26 5.06 -3.15 19.11
CA LEU A 26 5.10 -1.70 19.20
C LEU A 26 4.36 -1.33 20.48
N GLN A 27 5.11 -1.13 21.56
CA GLN A 27 4.62 -0.47 22.77
C GLN A 27 4.14 0.91 22.33
N ALA A 28 2.82 1.08 22.23
CA ALA A 28 2.20 2.35 21.97
C ALA A 28 2.68 3.32 23.05
N SER A 29 3.37 4.38 22.65
CA SER A 29 3.48 5.58 23.47
C SER A 29 2.08 6.18 23.55
N ASP A 30 1.51 6.24 24.75
CA ASP A 30 0.20 6.82 25.10
C ASP A 30 0.19 8.37 24.99
N GLU A 31 0.70 8.90 23.89
CA GLU A 31 0.36 10.23 23.37
C GLU A 31 -0.37 9.95 22.07
N GLY A 32 -1.69 10.13 22.04
CA GLY A 32 -2.57 9.67 20.96
C GLY A 32 -2.28 10.34 19.62
N GLU A 33 -1.22 9.93 18.93
CA GLU A 33 -0.96 10.25 17.54
C GLU A 33 -2.06 9.61 16.70
N ASN A 34 -3.09 10.39 16.37
CA ASN A 34 -4.13 9.97 15.46
C ASN A 34 -3.53 9.84 14.05
N LEU A 35 -2.98 8.65 13.76
CA LEU A 35 -2.37 8.34 12.48
C LEU A 35 -3.36 8.54 11.34
N PRO A 36 -2.91 9.04 10.18
CA PRO A 36 -3.76 9.10 9.00
C PRO A 36 -4.19 7.70 8.58
N VAL A 37 -5.44 7.58 8.19
CA VAL A 37 -6.04 6.34 7.69
C VAL A 37 -5.90 6.30 6.17
N ILE A 38 -5.31 5.23 5.66
CA ILE A 38 -5.21 4.97 4.22
C ILE A 38 -6.28 4.00 3.77
N SER A 39 -7.00 4.37 2.72
CA SER A 39 -7.96 3.50 2.03
C SER A 39 -7.67 3.46 0.53
N ILE A 40 -8.24 2.47 -0.15
CA ILE A 40 -8.11 2.27 -1.58
C ILE A 40 -9.48 1.95 -2.20
N HIS A 41 -9.75 2.49 -3.38
CA HIS A 41 -10.86 2.06 -4.22
C HIS A 41 -10.42 1.98 -5.69
N SER A 42 -11.17 1.24 -6.51
CA SER A 42 -10.97 1.27 -7.95
C SER A 42 -11.79 2.40 -8.58
N ALA A 43 -11.25 3.03 -9.62
CA ALA A 43 -11.98 3.98 -10.45
C ALA A 43 -12.91 3.29 -11.47
N GLY A 44 -13.21 2.00 -11.25
CA GLY A 44 -13.99 1.17 -12.16
C GLY A 44 -13.17 0.12 -12.91
N ASN A 45 -13.88 -0.68 -13.69
CA ASN A 45 -13.29 -1.70 -14.55
C ASN A 45 -12.71 -1.07 -15.82
N VAL A 46 -11.78 -1.77 -16.47
CA VAL A 46 -11.06 -1.25 -17.63
C VAL A 46 -11.15 -2.22 -18.80
N LEU A 47 -11.24 -1.72 -20.03
CA LEU A 47 -11.13 -2.53 -21.23
C LEU A 47 -9.66 -2.81 -21.57
N ARG A 48 -9.34 -3.97 -22.16
CA ARG A 48 -7.99 -4.23 -22.69
C ARG A 48 -7.52 -3.11 -23.63
N GLY A 49 -6.23 -2.80 -23.57
CA GLY A 49 -5.61 -1.70 -24.30
C GLY A 49 -5.93 -0.30 -23.74
N LYS A 50 -6.63 -0.20 -22.61
CA LYS A 50 -6.88 1.05 -21.88
C LYS A 50 -6.17 1.06 -20.53
N THR A 51 -6.19 2.20 -19.86
CA THR A 51 -5.59 2.38 -18.54
C THR A 51 -6.68 2.49 -17.50
N GLY A 52 -6.65 1.61 -16.50
CA GLY A 52 -7.47 1.71 -15.28
C GLY A 52 -6.66 2.34 -14.16
N SER A 53 -7.33 2.67 -13.05
CA SER A 53 -6.65 3.23 -11.88
C SER A 53 -7.27 2.76 -10.58
N PHE A 54 -6.41 2.51 -9.60
CA PHE A 54 -6.78 2.52 -8.20
C PHE A 54 -6.45 3.88 -7.62
N VAL A 55 -7.32 4.38 -6.76
CA VAL A 55 -7.15 5.64 -6.04
C VAL A 55 -6.96 5.32 -4.57
N LEU A 56 -5.84 5.80 -4.03
CA LEU A 56 -5.55 5.77 -2.60
C LEU A 56 -5.93 7.11 -2.00
N GLU A 57 -6.53 7.06 -0.81
CA GLU A 57 -6.93 8.24 -0.06
C GLU A 57 -6.35 8.16 1.36
N MET A 58 -5.75 9.27 1.80
CA MET A 58 -5.18 9.50 3.12
C MET A 58 -6.05 10.50 3.89
N LYS A 59 -6.59 10.09 5.03
CA LYS A 59 -7.46 10.92 5.88
C LYS A 59 -6.96 10.98 7.33
N PRO A 60 -6.68 12.18 7.90
CA PRO A 60 -6.61 13.46 7.20
C PRO A 60 -5.40 13.53 6.25
N ALA A 61 -5.45 14.44 5.28
CA ALA A 61 -4.28 14.73 4.45
C ALA A 61 -3.18 15.42 5.29
N LEU A 62 -1.91 15.18 4.94
CA LEU A 62 -0.76 15.79 5.62
C LEU A 62 -0.30 17.02 4.84
N ALA A 63 -0.69 18.22 5.28
CA ALA A 63 -0.45 19.47 4.54
C ALA A 63 1.02 19.75 4.18
N PHE A 64 1.96 19.29 5.01
CA PHE A 64 3.40 19.53 4.85
C PHE A 64 4.23 18.25 4.81
N SER A 65 3.59 17.10 4.56
CA SER A 65 4.26 15.80 4.52
C SER A 65 3.70 14.91 3.42
N ALA A 66 4.37 13.79 3.22
CA ALA A 66 4.02 12.75 2.27
C ALA A 66 4.40 11.39 2.85
N MET A 67 3.86 10.31 2.29
CA MET A 67 4.25 8.96 2.71
C MET A 67 4.32 7.98 1.56
N TYR A 68 5.00 6.88 1.82
CA TYR A 68 4.96 5.67 1.00
C TYR A 68 4.05 4.62 1.63
N VAL A 69 3.09 4.12 0.85
CA VAL A 69 2.14 3.09 1.26
C VAL A 69 2.49 1.77 0.59
N ASN A 70 2.72 0.76 1.42
CA ASN A 70 3.01 -0.60 0.94
C ASN A 70 1.72 -1.29 0.46
N PHE A 71 1.82 -2.09 -0.59
CA PHE A 71 0.72 -2.88 -1.12
C PHE A 71 1.21 -4.17 -1.78
N LYS A 72 0.31 -5.13 -1.98
CA LYS A 72 0.54 -6.34 -2.77
C LYS A 72 -0.45 -6.40 -3.93
N VAL A 73 -0.03 -7.01 -5.04
CA VAL A 73 -0.85 -7.24 -6.22
C VAL A 73 -1.14 -8.72 -6.35
N SER A 74 -2.41 -9.07 -6.57
CA SER A 74 -2.89 -10.43 -6.81
C SER A 74 -4.05 -10.42 -7.82
N GLY A 75 -4.71 -11.55 -8.01
CA GLY A 75 -5.82 -11.70 -8.96
C GLY A 75 -5.53 -12.76 -10.03
N THR A 76 -6.36 -12.79 -11.06
CA THR A 76 -6.23 -13.75 -12.17
C THR A 76 -5.46 -13.19 -13.37
N ALA A 77 -5.29 -11.87 -13.46
CA ALA A 77 -4.51 -11.22 -14.50
C ALA A 77 -3.00 -11.42 -14.28
N VAL A 78 -2.28 -11.75 -15.33
CA VAL A 78 -0.83 -12.02 -15.28
C VAL A 78 -0.05 -10.77 -15.68
N ALA A 79 0.87 -10.31 -14.83
CA ALA A 79 1.75 -9.19 -15.13
C ALA A 79 2.65 -9.50 -16.33
N GLY A 80 2.81 -8.54 -17.24
CA GLY A 80 3.53 -8.71 -18.51
C GLY A 80 2.71 -9.37 -19.62
N VAL A 81 1.55 -9.97 -19.31
CA VAL A 81 0.63 -10.57 -20.29
C VAL A 81 -0.65 -9.76 -20.42
N ASP A 82 -1.34 -9.49 -19.30
CA ASP A 82 -2.60 -8.74 -19.28
C ASP A 82 -2.40 -7.25 -18.99
N TYR A 83 -1.34 -6.89 -18.26
CA TYR A 83 -1.01 -5.51 -17.89
C TYR A 83 0.49 -5.31 -17.70
N VAL A 84 0.97 -4.07 -17.83
CA VAL A 84 2.34 -3.70 -17.51
C VAL A 84 2.56 -3.80 -16.01
N ALA A 85 3.59 -4.54 -15.59
CA ALA A 85 3.91 -4.72 -14.17
C ALA A 85 4.11 -3.36 -13.46
N PHE A 86 3.58 -3.25 -12.25
CA PHE A 86 3.79 -2.12 -11.34
C PHE A 86 4.13 -2.66 -9.96
N ALA A 87 4.86 -1.87 -9.17
CA ALA A 87 5.43 -2.32 -7.92
C ALA A 87 5.04 -1.40 -6.75
N SER A 88 5.08 -1.98 -5.56
CA SER A 88 4.99 -1.26 -4.30
C SER A 88 6.32 -0.58 -3.96
N PRO A 89 6.33 0.58 -3.26
CA PRO A 89 5.20 1.31 -2.66
C PRO A 89 4.57 2.40 -3.56
N ALA A 90 3.38 2.86 -3.17
CA ALA A 90 2.72 4.03 -3.76
C ALA A 90 3.06 5.29 -2.94
N TYR A 91 3.35 6.40 -3.61
CA TYR A 91 3.62 7.69 -2.97
C TYR A 91 2.34 8.53 -2.86
N ILE A 92 1.96 8.93 -1.64
CA ILE A 92 0.87 9.86 -1.37
C ILE A 92 1.47 11.19 -0.92
N GLY A 93 1.20 12.26 -1.68
CA GLY A 93 1.65 13.61 -1.37
C GLY A 93 0.69 14.40 -0.48
N GLN A 94 0.91 15.71 -0.42
CA GLN A 94 0.17 16.65 0.42
C GLN A 94 -1.34 16.74 0.09
N SER A 95 -1.74 16.36 -1.13
CA SER A 95 -3.16 16.31 -1.52
C SER A 95 -3.96 15.24 -0.76
N GLY A 96 -3.27 14.27 -0.15
CA GLY A 96 -3.91 13.10 0.45
C GLY A 96 -4.33 12.04 -0.57
N TYR A 97 -4.04 12.20 -1.85
CA TYR A 97 -4.41 11.25 -2.89
C TYR A 97 -3.20 10.70 -3.65
N ALA A 98 -3.29 9.43 -4.04
CA ALA A 98 -2.38 8.83 -5.01
C ALA A 98 -3.12 7.92 -5.97
N THR A 99 -2.49 7.67 -7.12
CA THR A 99 -3.05 6.83 -8.16
C THR A 99 -2.09 5.73 -8.54
N ILE A 100 -2.55 4.49 -8.49
CA ILE A 100 -1.85 3.34 -9.07
C ILE A 100 -2.47 3.06 -10.43
N LEU A 101 -1.68 3.18 -11.50
CA LEU A 101 -2.14 2.97 -12.87
C LEU A 101 -2.03 1.50 -13.27
N VAL A 102 -3.10 0.95 -13.82
CA VAL A 102 -3.14 -0.38 -14.43
C VAL A 102 -3.18 -0.21 -15.94
N LYS A 103 -2.01 -0.18 -16.57
CA LYS A 103 -1.88 -0.09 -18.03
C LYS A 103 -2.11 -1.47 -18.63
N THR A 104 -3.29 -1.71 -19.15
CA THR A 104 -3.62 -3.02 -19.74
C THR A 104 -2.96 -3.18 -21.10
N LEU A 105 -2.54 -4.41 -21.38
CA LEU A 105 -1.94 -4.78 -22.66
C LEU A 105 -3.04 -5.19 -23.64
N ARG A 106 -2.77 -4.98 -24.93
CA ARG A 106 -3.62 -5.54 -25.98
C ARG A 106 -3.37 -7.05 -26.02
N ASP A 107 -4.43 -7.82 -26.15
CA ASP A 107 -4.32 -9.26 -26.30
C ASP A 107 -3.96 -9.61 -27.76
N PRO A 108 -2.76 -10.16 -28.04
CA PRO A 108 -2.43 -10.62 -29.39
C PRO A 108 -3.20 -11.90 -29.77
N ARG A 109 -3.81 -12.59 -28.78
CA ARG A 109 -4.61 -13.79 -28.92
C ARG A 109 -6.10 -13.50 -28.74
N ALA A 110 -6.55 -12.29 -29.08
CA ALA A 110 -7.94 -11.83 -29.00
C ALA A 110 -8.98 -12.67 -29.79
N SER A 111 -8.64 -13.90 -30.17
CA SER A 111 -9.60 -14.94 -30.49
C SER A 111 -10.47 -15.23 -29.27
N SER A 112 -11.73 -14.81 -29.37
CA SER A 112 -12.94 -15.39 -28.77
C SER A 112 -13.05 -15.59 -27.24
N SER A 113 -12.00 -15.40 -26.45
CA SER A 113 -12.14 -15.46 -24.99
C SER A 113 -12.73 -14.15 -24.48
N GLY A 114 -14.06 -14.07 -24.42
CA GLY A 114 -14.82 -13.02 -23.72
C GLY A 114 -14.58 -13.01 -22.20
N LYS A 115 -13.41 -13.47 -21.74
CA LYS A 115 -13.04 -13.63 -20.34
C LYS A 115 -12.46 -12.33 -19.80
N ALA A 116 -12.94 -11.94 -18.63
CA ALA A 116 -12.35 -10.86 -17.85
C ALA A 116 -11.34 -11.41 -16.83
N TYR A 117 -10.27 -10.67 -16.59
CA TYR A 117 -9.23 -11.01 -15.61
C TYR A 117 -9.17 -9.96 -14.51
N SER A 118 -8.93 -10.36 -13.27
CA SER A 118 -8.90 -9.46 -12.13
C SER A 118 -7.48 -9.04 -11.77
N VAL A 119 -7.32 -7.76 -11.45
CA VAL A 119 -6.18 -7.22 -10.70
C VAL A 119 -6.72 -6.76 -9.35
N VAL A 120 -6.11 -7.26 -8.28
CA VAL A 120 -6.48 -6.93 -6.90
C VAL A 120 -5.27 -6.26 -6.25
N VAL A 121 -5.47 -5.07 -5.69
CA VAL A 121 -4.44 -4.38 -4.90
C VAL A 121 -4.87 -4.37 -3.45
N THR A 122 -4.03 -4.91 -2.57
CA THR A 122 -4.26 -4.99 -1.13
C THR A 122 -3.20 -4.20 -0.38
N LEU A 123 -3.63 -3.18 0.36
CA LEU A 123 -2.76 -2.35 1.21
C LEU A 123 -2.12 -3.20 2.32
N GLN A 124 -0.85 -2.94 2.60
CA GLN A 124 -0.08 -3.60 3.65
C GLN A 124 0.18 -2.64 4.82
N PRO A 125 0.25 -3.15 6.07
CA PRO A 125 0.68 -2.35 7.21
C PRO A 125 2.05 -1.69 6.98
N GLY A 126 2.26 -0.55 7.60
CA GLY A 126 3.51 0.22 7.54
C GLY A 126 3.60 1.22 8.69
N ALA A 127 4.71 1.94 8.77
CA ALA A 127 4.91 2.97 9.78
C ALA A 127 4.24 4.29 9.36
N GLY A 128 3.71 5.03 10.34
CA GLY A 128 3.16 6.38 10.13
C GLY A 128 1.75 6.44 9.56
N TYR A 129 1.06 5.30 9.43
CA TYR A 129 -0.34 5.27 8.99
C TYR A 129 -1.11 4.05 9.50
N SER A 130 -2.42 4.22 9.59
CA SER A 130 -3.38 3.14 9.83
C SER A 130 -4.06 2.75 8.52
N LEU A 131 -4.57 1.53 8.42
CA LEU A 131 -5.35 1.08 7.27
C LEU A 131 -6.85 1.23 7.55
N GLY A 132 -7.61 1.60 6.52
CA GLY A 132 -9.06 1.72 6.59
C GLY A 132 -9.76 0.44 7.04
N SER A 133 -10.95 0.58 7.62
CA SER A 133 -11.83 -0.55 7.93
C SER A 133 -12.82 -0.78 6.79
N VAL A 134 -13.34 -2.00 6.65
CA VAL A 134 -14.35 -2.33 5.61
C VAL A 134 -15.53 -1.35 5.58
N THR A 135 -15.89 -0.77 6.73
CA THR A 135 -17.00 0.18 6.92
C THR A 135 -16.63 1.65 6.71
N GLY A 136 -15.34 2.01 6.69
CA GLY A 136 -14.85 3.40 6.63
C GLY A 136 -13.81 3.69 5.53
N GLY A 137 -13.44 2.67 4.75
CA GLY A 137 -12.50 2.76 3.63
C GLY A 137 -11.84 1.40 3.36
N ALA A 138 -11.97 0.88 2.14
CA ALA A 138 -11.50 -0.48 1.84
C ALA A 138 -9.96 -0.60 1.90
N ARG A 139 -9.47 -1.77 2.36
CA ARG A 139 -8.04 -2.14 2.38
C ARG A 139 -7.59 -2.85 1.10
N SER A 140 -8.56 -3.22 0.26
CA SER A 140 -8.33 -3.91 -0.99
C SER A 140 -9.32 -3.41 -2.02
N ALA A 141 -8.87 -3.31 -3.26
CA ALA A 141 -9.70 -2.92 -4.39
C ALA A 141 -9.43 -3.85 -5.57
N THR A 142 -10.47 -4.06 -6.39
CA THR A 142 -10.42 -4.92 -7.58
C THR A 142 -10.74 -4.12 -8.82
N ILE A 143 -9.96 -4.33 -9.88
CA ILE A 143 -10.26 -3.92 -11.25
C ILE A 143 -10.40 -5.18 -12.09
N TRP A 144 -11.48 -5.28 -12.85
CA TRP A 144 -11.60 -6.27 -13.92
C TRP A 144 -11.10 -5.68 -15.23
N ILE A 145 -10.09 -6.33 -15.82
CA ILE A 145 -9.67 -6.16 -17.20
C ILE A 145 -10.67 -6.92 -18.07
N LYS A 146 -11.58 -6.18 -18.67
CA LYS A 146 -12.61 -6.69 -19.58
C LYS A 146 -12.02 -6.85 -20.99
N PRO A 147 -12.54 -7.80 -21.79
CA PRO A 147 -12.22 -7.88 -23.21
C PRO A 147 -12.38 -6.54 -23.91
N GLY A 148 -11.51 -6.22 -24.86
CA GLY A 148 -11.76 -5.13 -25.80
C GLY A 148 -12.96 -5.48 -26.68
N ALA A 149 -13.64 -4.47 -27.24
CA ALA A 149 -14.64 -4.73 -28.28
C ALA A 149 -13.98 -5.58 -29.38
N ALA A 150 -14.67 -6.62 -29.86
CA ALA A 150 -14.25 -7.28 -31.09
C ALA A 150 -14.08 -6.19 -32.13
N ALA A 151 -12.95 -6.17 -32.83
CA ALA A 151 -12.88 -5.38 -34.05
C ALA A 151 -14.02 -5.91 -34.92
N SER A 152 -15.06 -5.10 -35.13
CA SER A 152 -16.04 -5.40 -36.14
C SER A 152 -15.28 -5.39 -37.46
N ASP A 153 -15.07 -6.58 -38.03
CA ASP A 153 -14.52 -6.75 -39.36
C ASP A 153 -15.35 -5.88 -40.32
N TRP A 154 -14.69 -4.92 -40.95
CA TRP A 154 -15.25 -4.07 -42.00
C TRP A 154 -15.15 -4.77 -43.34
#